data_AF-A0A7C1ETU4-F1
#
_entry.id   AF-A0A7C1ETU4-F1
#
_cell.length_a   1.000
_cell.length_b   1.000
_cell.length_c   1.000
_cell.angle_alpha   90.00
_cell.angle_beta   90.00
_cell.angle_gamma   90.00
#
_symmetry.space_group_name_H-M   'P 1'
#
loop_
_entity.id
_entity.type
_entity.pdbx_description
1 polymer ?
#
loop_
_entity_poly.entity_id
_entity_poly.type
_entity_poly.pdbx_seq_one_letter_code
_entity_poly.pdbx_strand_id
1 'polypeptide(L)'
;MELLAPAKDMDALLCAYDAGADAVYVGLTKFSARARARNLTIEELYKASDIKKKINKKLYIALNTLIFEDEIPELIEILLHLKSAEIDGVIIQDYGVYQLMKDLDIKIPIHASTQMGTKNHIQAKFLEDLGFKRVILERQLSLDEIKSIRNHTNIELEVFVHGAMCFALSGHCFFSKMLGNRSGNRGDCAQPCRWSFRDITNNKTIRPFFMKDLSAITLLPVLKNIGINSLKIEGRLKGIEYVYKVVSIYREALDTLHKIRDVKDLEHFEKDLQNIAFTRQTGKGFFNGIFSQENIINVEQDSVGLFAGTISSIYEKTIFFKTIIPINIGDGLRILNSDDTSFKLPVKAIYKNNKKVRSADSGDYIGVPCNIKGISKNAKIYLVNHRFHYKSNIKIPTKIYIPDVREKINSFIEKYKKQYVSSYNNPVKIKLQFEPEKFYNFYGKNFVFVTPDVYESKIDFYRNISENQRIDGVFISHPSEAQIFQKKEVYGSFYLYVTNKSTGYFMKSFNIKAFSLSPDLDNANFSKIKHISPLWIVWENLPLWITRVQIGKNSIIKSLNNKKITIKGYFGFKG
;
A
#
# COMPACT_ATOMS: atom_id res chain seq x y z
N MET A 1 20.12 -3.55 -18.30
CA MET A 1 19.10 -3.61 -17.24
C MET A 1 19.79 -3.35 -15.92
N GLU A 2 19.22 -2.50 -15.08
CA GLU A 2 19.71 -2.21 -13.72
C GLU A 2 19.26 -3.31 -12.75
N LEU A 3 20.16 -3.83 -11.91
CA LEU A 3 19.80 -4.72 -10.80
C LEU A 3 19.57 -3.88 -9.53
N LEU A 4 18.31 -3.80 -9.08
CA LEU A 4 17.90 -3.01 -7.92
C LEU A 4 17.67 -3.90 -6.70
N ALA A 5 18.53 -3.75 -5.69
CA ALA A 5 18.54 -4.53 -4.47
C ALA A 5 17.85 -3.83 -3.29
N PRO A 6 17.20 -4.58 -2.38
CA PRO A 6 16.61 -4.03 -1.16
C PRO A 6 17.65 -3.88 -0.05
N ALA A 7 17.52 -2.83 0.76
CA ALA A 7 18.22 -2.72 2.03
C ALA A 7 17.27 -2.34 3.17
N LYS A 8 17.54 -2.90 4.35
CA LYS A 8 16.82 -2.56 5.60
C LYS A 8 17.60 -1.57 6.47
N ASP A 9 18.91 -1.48 6.28
CA ASP A 9 19.90 -0.73 7.06
C ASP A 9 21.19 -0.53 6.25
N MET A 10 22.18 0.14 6.86
CA MET A 10 23.50 0.39 6.23
C MET A 10 24.25 -0.90 5.90
N ASP A 11 24.23 -1.91 6.76
CA ASP A 11 24.94 -3.17 6.53
C ASP A 11 24.36 -3.90 5.31
N ALA A 12 23.03 -3.98 5.19
CA ALA A 12 22.38 -4.55 4.02
C ALA A 12 22.63 -3.74 2.74
N LEU A 13 22.75 -2.42 2.84
CA LEU A 13 23.08 -1.55 1.71
C LEU A 13 24.49 -1.80 1.19
N LEU A 14 25.49 -1.87 2.08
CA LEU A 14 26.87 -2.21 1.70
C LEU A 14 26.94 -3.61 1.10
N CYS A 15 26.28 -4.56 1.75
CA CYS A 15 26.17 -5.94 1.32
C CYS A 15 25.59 -6.07 -0.09
N ALA A 16 24.53 -5.32 -0.40
CA ALA A 16 23.93 -5.31 -1.73
C ALA A 16 24.90 -4.78 -2.80
N TYR A 17 25.65 -3.71 -2.50
CA TYR A 17 26.64 -3.18 -3.44
C TYR A 17 27.79 -4.15 -3.69
N ASP A 18 28.35 -4.75 -2.64
CA ASP A 18 29.43 -5.75 -2.79
C ASP A 18 28.95 -7.02 -3.51
N ALA A 19 27.66 -7.38 -3.38
CA ALA A 19 27.04 -8.47 -4.13
C ALA A 19 26.80 -8.13 -5.63
N GLY A 20 27.06 -6.89 -6.04
CA GLY A 20 27.00 -6.46 -7.43
C GLY A 20 25.71 -5.74 -7.84
N ALA A 21 24.89 -5.26 -6.90
CA ALA A 21 23.75 -4.41 -7.22
C ALA A 21 24.20 -3.15 -7.99
N ASP A 22 23.39 -2.71 -8.97
CA ASP A 22 23.61 -1.45 -9.68
C ASP A 22 22.99 -0.27 -8.93
N ALA A 23 21.90 -0.57 -8.22
CA ALA A 23 21.18 0.37 -7.39
C ALA A 23 20.68 -0.31 -6.11
N VAL A 24 20.55 0.45 -5.04
CA VAL A 24 19.93 -0.01 -3.78
C VAL A 24 18.75 0.89 -3.44
N TYR A 25 17.61 0.30 -3.07
CA TYR A 25 16.49 1.04 -2.48
C TYR A 25 16.35 0.78 -0.99
N VAL A 26 16.19 1.86 -0.24
CA VAL A 26 16.08 1.85 1.22
C VAL A 26 15.06 2.90 1.67
N GLY A 27 14.52 2.74 2.88
CA GLY A 27 13.60 3.70 3.46
C GLY A 27 14.28 4.56 4.50
N LEU A 28 13.66 5.68 4.83
CA LEU A 28 13.97 6.43 6.04
C LEU A 28 13.13 5.90 7.22
N THR A 29 13.47 6.34 8.42
CA THR A 29 12.76 5.98 9.66
C THR A 29 11.25 6.27 9.59
N LYS A 30 10.82 7.21 8.74
CA LYS A 30 9.43 7.55 8.50
C LYS A 30 9.05 7.50 7.01
N PHE A 31 7.75 7.44 6.78
CA PHE A 31 7.10 7.48 5.46
C PHE A 31 7.51 6.39 4.47
N SER A 32 8.02 5.27 4.97
CA SER A 32 8.48 4.16 4.14
C SER A 32 7.68 2.89 4.38
N ALA A 33 7.31 2.18 3.30
CA ALA A 33 6.46 1.01 3.38
C ALA A 33 7.17 -0.26 3.91
N ARG A 34 7.74 -0.22 5.11
CA ARG A 34 8.18 -1.33 5.97
C ARG A 34 8.51 -0.72 7.33
N ALA A 35 7.48 -0.35 8.10
CA ALA A 35 7.65 0.35 9.39
C ALA A 35 8.53 -0.42 10.39
N ARG A 36 8.62 -1.75 10.23
CA ARG A 36 9.44 -2.64 11.06
C ARG A 36 10.89 -2.81 10.59
N ALA A 37 11.28 -2.26 9.44
CA ALA A 37 12.69 -2.22 9.05
C ALA A 37 13.41 -1.19 9.94
N ARG A 38 14.73 -1.38 10.16
CA ARG A 38 15.54 -0.39 10.90
C ARG A 38 15.52 0.97 10.17
N ASN A 39 15.53 0.90 8.83
CA ASN A 39 15.62 2.02 7.91
C ASN A 39 16.90 2.85 8.15
N LEU A 40 17.10 3.92 7.38
CA LEU A 40 18.21 4.86 7.59
C LEU A 40 17.75 6.08 8.39
N THR A 41 18.63 6.55 9.27
CA THR A 41 18.53 7.92 9.81
C THR A 41 18.94 8.95 8.76
N ILE A 42 18.71 10.24 9.05
CA ILE A 42 19.17 11.32 8.18
C ILE A 42 20.70 11.32 8.05
N GLU A 43 21.43 11.10 9.14
CA GLU A 43 22.90 10.98 9.10
C GLU A 43 23.35 9.83 8.18
N GLU A 44 22.70 8.68 8.29
CA GLU A 44 23.02 7.52 7.46
C GLU A 44 22.62 7.69 6.00
N LEU A 45 21.57 8.47 5.70
CA LEU A 45 21.22 8.89 4.35
C LEU A 45 22.40 9.63 3.69
N TYR A 46 23.01 10.60 4.38
CA TYR A 46 24.16 11.33 3.84
C TYR A 46 25.40 10.43 3.69
N LYS A 47 25.64 9.53 4.65
CA LYS A 47 26.71 8.52 4.54
C LYS A 47 26.49 7.61 3.33
N ALA A 48 25.27 7.12 3.13
CA ALA A 48 24.90 6.27 2.00
C ALA A 48 25.05 7.01 0.66
N SER A 49 24.73 8.30 0.62
CA SER A 49 24.93 9.13 -0.58
C SER A 49 26.42 9.38 -0.90
N ASP A 50 27.26 9.58 0.11
CA ASP A 50 28.71 9.67 -0.12
C ASP A 50 29.28 8.33 -0.62
N ILE A 51 28.84 7.22 -0.03
CA ILE A 51 29.24 5.87 -0.46
C ILE A 51 28.85 5.62 -1.91
N LYS A 52 27.59 5.83 -2.30
CA LYS A 52 27.12 5.52 -3.66
C LYS A 52 27.87 6.31 -4.73
N LYS A 53 28.26 7.56 -4.43
CA LYS A 53 29.11 8.38 -5.31
C LYS A 53 30.48 7.77 -5.49
N LYS A 54 31.15 7.36 -4.41
CA LYS A 54 32.50 6.78 -4.44
C LYS A 54 32.59 5.48 -5.23
N ILE A 55 31.55 4.66 -5.19
CA ILE A 55 31.49 3.38 -5.89
C ILE A 55 30.78 3.46 -7.26
N ASN A 56 30.34 4.66 -7.67
CA ASN A 56 29.58 4.90 -8.90
C ASN A 56 28.34 4.00 -9.04
N LYS A 57 27.54 3.91 -7.97
CA LYS A 57 26.27 3.18 -7.92
C LYS A 57 25.12 4.12 -7.54
N LYS A 58 23.88 3.64 -7.64
CA LYS A 58 22.68 4.48 -7.39
C LYS A 58 22.00 4.16 -6.06
N LEU A 59 21.45 5.19 -5.43
CA LEU A 59 20.67 5.12 -4.20
C LEU A 59 19.26 5.68 -4.43
N TYR A 60 18.25 4.85 -4.12
CA TYR A 60 16.85 5.24 -4.18
C TYR A 60 16.19 5.23 -2.80
N ILE A 61 15.42 6.27 -2.50
CA ILE A 61 14.72 6.39 -1.21
C ILE A 61 13.24 6.07 -1.39
N ALA A 62 12.75 5.11 -0.61
CA ALA A 62 11.34 4.74 -0.58
C ALA A 62 10.56 5.63 0.40
N LEU A 63 9.74 6.51 -0.16
CA LEU A 63 8.83 7.45 0.52
C LEU A 63 7.37 7.14 0.11
N ASN A 64 6.99 5.87 0.26
CA ASN A 64 5.85 5.25 -0.41
C ASN A 64 4.72 4.82 0.55
N THR A 65 4.40 5.65 1.54
CA THR A 65 3.20 5.50 2.37
C THR A 65 2.20 6.62 2.10
N LEU A 66 0.94 6.41 2.48
CA LEU A 66 -0.08 7.46 2.52
C LEU A 66 0.24 8.47 3.63
N ILE A 67 0.05 9.77 3.35
CA ILE A 67 0.40 10.88 4.26
C ILE A 67 -0.88 11.54 4.82
N PHE A 68 -0.93 11.79 6.13
CA PHE A 68 -1.98 12.59 6.76
C PHE A 68 -1.55 14.05 6.97
N GLU A 69 -2.54 14.93 7.17
CA GLU A 69 -2.35 16.38 7.28
C GLU A 69 -1.34 16.78 8.38
N ASP A 70 -1.41 16.12 9.54
CA ASP A 70 -0.53 16.34 10.68
C ASP A 70 0.92 15.89 10.44
N GLU A 71 1.14 15.06 9.42
CA GLU A 71 2.46 14.53 9.02
C GLU A 71 3.19 15.43 8.01
N ILE A 72 2.50 16.44 7.44
CA ILE A 72 3.05 17.33 6.39
C ILE A 72 4.30 18.10 6.83
N PRO A 73 4.38 18.71 8.04
CA PRO A 73 5.57 19.44 8.47
C PRO A 73 6.83 18.57 8.47
N GLU A 74 6.71 17.35 8.96
CA GLU A 74 7.83 16.40 9.01
C GLU A 74 8.19 15.85 7.63
N LEU A 75 7.19 15.64 6.77
CA LEU A 75 7.43 15.29 5.37
C LEU A 75 8.26 16.37 4.65
N ILE A 76 7.96 17.66 4.87
CA ILE A 76 8.71 18.78 4.28
C ILE A 76 10.18 18.75 4.73
N GLU A 77 10.44 18.52 6.02
CA GLU A 77 11.80 18.37 6.55
C GLU A 77 12.55 17.25 5.82
N ILE A 78 11.93 16.07 5.69
CA ILE A 78 12.52 14.93 4.98
C ILE A 78 12.79 15.28 3.51
N LEU A 79 11.84 15.91 2.82
CA LEU A 79 12.00 16.30 1.41
C LEU A 79 13.17 17.27 1.20
N LEU A 80 13.39 18.22 2.11
CA LEU A 80 14.53 19.15 2.07
C LEU A 80 15.87 18.46 2.32
N HIS A 81 15.91 17.47 3.20
CA HIS A 81 17.09 16.63 3.37
C HIS A 81 17.37 15.77 2.14
N LEU A 82 16.35 15.18 1.51
CA LEU A 82 16.52 14.44 0.26
C LEU A 82 17.06 15.33 -0.85
N LYS A 83 16.57 16.57 -0.97
CA LYS A 83 17.08 17.58 -1.92
C LYS A 83 18.58 17.82 -1.74
N SER A 84 19.05 17.85 -0.49
CA SER A 84 20.45 18.15 -0.17
C SER A 84 21.36 16.92 -0.20
N ALA A 85 20.81 15.72 -0.02
CA ALA A 85 21.56 14.47 -0.01
C ALA A 85 21.98 14.00 -1.41
N GLU A 86 21.48 14.58 -2.50
CA GLU A 86 21.85 14.20 -3.90
C GLU A 86 21.65 12.70 -4.21
N ILE A 87 20.50 12.16 -3.81
CA ILE A 87 20.05 10.80 -4.16
C ILE A 87 19.65 10.70 -5.63
N ASP A 88 19.60 9.49 -6.17
CA ASP A 88 19.37 9.25 -7.61
C ASP A 88 17.87 9.12 -7.97
N GLY A 89 17.00 9.01 -6.96
CA GLY A 89 15.56 8.91 -7.16
C GLY A 89 14.78 8.66 -5.88
N VAL A 90 13.52 9.05 -5.88
CA VAL A 90 12.57 8.80 -4.79
C VAL A 90 11.38 7.98 -5.29
N ILE A 91 11.00 6.96 -4.54
CA ILE A 91 9.88 6.07 -4.84
C ILE A 91 8.68 6.53 -4.02
N ILE A 92 7.65 7.08 -4.65
CA ILE A 92 6.49 7.68 -3.97
C ILE A 92 5.18 6.95 -4.29
N GLN A 93 4.20 7.07 -3.41
CA GLN A 93 2.82 6.62 -3.66
C GLN A 93 1.84 7.81 -3.69
N ASP A 94 2.03 8.77 -2.79
CA ASP A 94 1.06 9.81 -2.50
C ASP A 94 1.18 11.00 -3.48
N TYR A 95 0.07 11.45 -4.06
CA TYR A 95 0.06 12.57 -5.01
C TYR A 95 0.40 13.91 -4.35
N GLY A 96 0.11 14.07 -3.04
CA GLY A 96 0.52 15.24 -2.28
C GLY A 96 2.03 15.37 -2.16
N VAL A 97 2.74 14.24 -2.02
CA VAL A 97 4.21 14.21 -2.06
C VAL A 97 4.73 14.69 -3.41
N TYR A 98 4.13 14.23 -4.52
CA TYR A 98 4.47 14.70 -5.86
C TYR A 98 4.29 16.23 -5.98
N GLN A 99 3.15 16.76 -5.53
CA GLN A 99 2.90 18.21 -5.58
C GLN A 99 3.90 18.99 -4.72
N LEU A 100 4.15 18.55 -3.48
CA LEU A 100 5.12 19.19 -2.58
C LEU A 100 6.53 19.20 -3.16
N MET A 101 6.95 18.13 -3.84
CA MET A 101 8.25 18.10 -4.53
C MET A 101 8.33 19.15 -5.63
N LYS A 102 7.25 19.43 -6.37
CA LYS A 102 7.20 20.51 -7.36
C LYS A 102 7.25 21.88 -6.67
N ASP A 103 6.47 22.08 -5.63
CA ASP A 103 6.38 23.35 -4.90
C ASP A 103 7.70 23.73 -4.20
N LEU A 104 8.46 22.72 -3.73
CA LEU A 104 9.78 22.87 -3.12
C LEU A 104 10.94 22.89 -4.13
N ASP A 105 10.60 22.86 -5.43
CA ASP A 105 11.56 22.79 -6.53
C ASP A 105 12.61 21.68 -6.34
N ILE A 106 12.14 20.47 -6.05
CA ILE A 106 12.98 19.29 -5.87
C ILE A 106 13.10 18.59 -7.21
N LYS A 107 14.31 18.59 -7.78
CA LYS A 107 14.62 18.02 -9.11
C LYS A 107 15.01 16.54 -9.09
N ILE A 108 14.80 15.84 -7.97
CA ILE A 108 15.10 14.42 -7.84
C ILE A 108 14.15 13.62 -8.75
N PRO A 109 14.66 12.64 -9.53
CA PRO A 109 13.81 11.76 -10.33
C PRO A 109 12.75 11.04 -9.48
N ILE A 110 11.49 11.08 -9.94
CA ILE A 110 10.36 10.49 -9.22
C ILE A 110 10.02 9.14 -9.86
N HIS A 111 9.97 8.10 -9.04
CA HIS A 111 9.56 6.75 -9.42
C HIS A 111 8.18 6.45 -8.81
N ALA A 112 7.23 6.04 -9.65
CA ALA A 112 5.90 5.65 -9.20
C ALA A 112 5.97 4.29 -8.51
N SER A 113 5.67 4.25 -7.22
CA SER A 113 5.63 3.01 -6.44
C SER A 113 4.62 2.04 -7.02
N THR A 114 4.89 0.74 -6.93
CA THR A 114 3.90 -0.31 -7.17
C THR A 114 2.62 -0.11 -6.33
N GLN A 115 2.69 0.61 -5.20
CA GLN A 115 1.50 0.97 -4.42
C GLN A 115 0.57 2.01 -5.08
N MET A 116 0.95 2.59 -6.23
CA MET A 116 0.06 3.42 -7.04
C MET A 116 -0.81 2.60 -8.00
N GLY A 117 -0.61 1.28 -8.09
CA GLY A 117 -1.51 0.38 -8.82
C GLY A 117 -1.44 0.51 -10.34
N THR A 118 -0.26 0.77 -10.90
CA THR A 118 -0.08 0.89 -12.36
C THR A 118 -0.06 -0.48 -13.02
N LYS A 119 -1.11 -0.74 -13.83
CA LYS A 119 -1.43 -2.04 -14.43
C LYS A 119 -1.72 -1.98 -15.93
N ASN A 120 -1.76 -0.79 -16.54
CA ASN A 120 -1.99 -0.64 -17.97
C ASN A 120 -1.25 0.57 -18.54
N HIS A 121 -1.21 0.64 -19.87
CA HIS A 121 -0.46 1.68 -20.59
C HIS A 121 -1.03 3.09 -20.38
N ILE A 122 -2.35 3.24 -20.19
CA ILE A 122 -2.99 4.55 -19.96
C ILE A 122 -2.48 5.15 -18.64
N GLN A 123 -2.42 4.34 -17.57
CA GLN A 123 -1.88 4.78 -16.28
C GLN A 123 -0.39 5.10 -16.37
N ALA A 124 0.39 4.25 -17.04
CA ALA A 124 1.82 4.49 -17.23
C ALA A 124 2.09 5.76 -18.05
N LYS A 125 1.29 5.99 -19.10
CA LYS A 125 1.35 7.19 -19.94
C LYS A 125 0.98 8.45 -19.16
N PHE A 126 -0.06 8.39 -18.34
CA PHE A 126 -0.42 9.50 -17.45
C PHE A 126 0.73 9.88 -16.50
N LEU A 127 1.41 8.91 -15.90
CA LEU A 127 2.57 9.17 -15.04
C LEU A 127 3.77 9.72 -15.82
N GLU A 128 3.99 9.24 -17.04
CA GLU A 128 4.98 9.79 -17.97
C GLU A 128 4.71 11.27 -18.27
N ASP A 129 3.47 11.62 -18.58
CA ASP A 129 3.07 13.00 -18.92
C ASP A 129 3.16 13.95 -17.71
N LEU A 130 3.00 13.42 -16.48
CA LEU A 130 3.30 14.14 -15.24
C LEU A 130 4.83 14.31 -14.99
N GLY A 131 5.68 13.65 -15.76
CA GLY A 131 7.12 13.73 -15.64
C GLY A 131 7.72 12.78 -14.60
N PHE A 132 7.03 11.67 -14.28
CA PHE A 132 7.69 10.56 -13.59
C PHE A 132 8.78 9.97 -14.47
N LYS A 133 9.93 9.64 -13.88
CA LYS A 133 11.04 9.04 -14.61
C LYS A 133 10.83 7.53 -14.85
N ARG A 134 10.16 6.88 -13.90
CA ARG A 134 10.02 5.42 -13.85
C ARG A 134 8.70 5.01 -13.22
N VAL A 135 8.15 3.89 -13.69
CA VAL A 135 7.01 3.21 -13.07
C VAL A 135 7.43 1.84 -12.60
N ILE A 136 7.21 1.55 -11.32
CA ILE A 136 7.29 0.20 -10.77
C ILE A 136 5.93 -0.45 -10.97
N LEU A 137 5.86 -1.42 -11.88
CA LEU A 137 4.60 -2.03 -12.28
C LEU A 137 3.99 -2.88 -11.15
N GLU A 138 2.67 -3.10 -11.21
CA GLU A 138 2.03 -4.06 -10.32
C GLU A 138 2.55 -5.48 -10.54
N ARG A 139 2.58 -6.27 -9.46
CA ARG A 139 3.15 -7.62 -9.47
C ARG A 139 2.22 -8.67 -10.07
N GLN A 140 0.96 -8.30 -10.31
CA GLN A 140 -0.09 -9.17 -10.83
C GLN A 140 -0.29 -9.00 -12.35
N LEU A 141 0.77 -8.67 -13.08
CA LEU A 141 0.75 -8.54 -14.54
C LEU A 141 1.45 -9.73 -15.22
N SER A 142 0.91 -10.11 -16.37
CA SER A 142 1.52 -11.05 -17.32
C SER A 142 2.59 -10.39 -18.18
N LEU A 143 3.44 -11.20 -18.81
CA LEU A 143 4.46 -10.71 -19.74
C LEU A 143 3.84 -9.98 -20.94
N ASP A 144 2.69 -10.44 -21.43
CA ASP A 144 1.99 -9.80 -22.55
C ASP A 144 1.41 -8.42 -22.17
N GLU A 145 0.85 -8.29 -20.96
CA GLU A 145 0.39 -7.00 -20.45
C GLU A 145 1.56 -6.03 -20.26
N ILE A 146 2.69 -6.50 -19.72
CA ILE A 146 3.90 -5.69 -19.56
C ILE A 146 4.45 -5.26 -20.92
N LYS A 147 4.48 -6.17 -21.91
CA LYS A 147 4.88 -5.86 -23.29
C LYS A 147 3.95 -4.81 -23.91
N SER A 148 2.65 -4.90 -23.66
CA SER A 148 1.68 -3.91 -24.10
C SER A 148 1.96 -2.53 -23.49
N ILE A 149 2.26 -2.46 -22.18
CA ILE A 149 2.65 -1.20 -21.52
C ILE A 149 3.89 -0.61 -22.17
N ARG A 150 4.94 -1.42 -22.38
CA ARG A 150 6.17 -0.98 -23.03
C ARG A 150 5.92 -0.38 -24.41
N ASN A 151 5.11 -1.04 -25.23
CA ASN A 151 4.87 -0.62 -26.62
C ASN A 151 4.16 0.73 -26.75
N HIS A 152 3.50 1.22 -25.68
CA HIS A 152 2.69 2.44 -25.71
C HIS A 152 3.26 3.59 -24.87
N THR A 153 4.44 3.42 -24.28
CA THR A 153 5.06 4.40 -23.38
C THR A 153 6.57 4.45 -23.59
N ASN A 154 7.24 5.54 -23.19
CA ASN A 154 8.72 5.63 -23.19
C ASN A 154 9.32 5.69 -21.76
N ILE A 155 8.48 5.84 -20.74
CA ILE A 155 8.86 5.82 -19.32
C ILE A 155 9.66 4.56 -18.97
N GLU A 156 10.57 4.68 -18.00
CA GLU A 156 11.33 3.52 -17.53
C GLU A 156 10.38 2.54 -16.82
N LEU A 157 10.50 1.25 -17.16
CA LEU A 157 9.73 0.19 -16.51
C LEU A 157 10.61 -0.57 -15.52
N GLU A 158 10.09 -0.74 -14.30
CA GLU A 158 10.67 -1.56 -13.24
C GLU A 158 9.70 -2.66 -12.85
N VAL A 159 10.21 -3.89 -12.74
CA VAL A 159 9.41 -5.06 -12.37
C VAL A 159 10.07 -5.79 -11.21
N PHE A 160 9.26 -6.37 -10.33
CA PHE A 160 9.79 -7.30 -9.34
C PHE A 160 10.21 -8.60 -10.03
N VAL A 161 11.37 -9.12 -9.68
CA VAL A 161 11.89 -10.39 -10.22
C VAL A 161 12.06 -11.47 -9.16
N HIS A 162 12.15 -11.10 -7.88
CA HIS A 162 12.37 -12.08 -6.83
C HIS A 162 11.73 -11.65 -5.50
N GLY A 163 11.34 -12.64 -4.70
CA GLY A 163 10.94 -12.45 -3.31
C GLY A 163 9.43 -12.52 -3.07
N ALA A 164 8.98 -11.96 -1.95
CA ALA A 164 7.64 -12.19 -1.45
C ALA A 164 6.52 -11.63 -2.37
N MET A 165 5.63 -12.50 -2.85
CA MET A 165 4.41 -12.08 -3.57
C MET A 165 3.26 -11.74 -2.62
N CYS A 166 2.46 -10.76 -3.02
CA CYS A 166 1.20 -10.41 -2.37
C CYS A 166 0.02 -11.09 -3.09
N PHE A 167 -0.95 -11.57 -2.31
CA PHE A 167 -2.21 -12.08 -2.84
C PHE A 167 -3.06 -10.96 -3.45
N ALA A 168 -3.15 -9.82 -2.76
CA ALA A 168 -3.89 -8.65 -3.24
C ALA A 168 -2.99 -7.63 -3.94
N LEU A 169 -3.62 -6.73 -4.72
CA LEU A 169 -2.96 -5.58 -5.34
C LEU A 169 -2.28 -4.69 -4.31
N SER A 170 -1.11 -4.18 -4.68
CA SER A 170 -0.25 -3.42 -3.78
C SER A 170 -0.83 -2.02 -3.58
N GLY A 171 -0.78 -1.48 -2.36
CA GLY A 171 -1.36 -0.16 -2.06
C GLY A 171 -2.90 -0.12 -2.00
N HIS A 172 -3.59 -1.20 -2.39
CA HIS A 172 -5.05 -1.32 -2.37
C HIS A 172 -5.56 -2.40 -1.40
N CYS A 173 -4.69 -2.96 -0.57
CA CYS A 173 -5.02 -4.08 0.31
C CYS A 173 -5.44 -3.61 1.72
N PHE A 174 -6.73 -3.78 2.05
CA PHE A 174 -7.27 -3.49 3.39
C PHE A 174 -7.24 -4.69 4.34
N PHE A 175 -6.79 -5.86 3.87
CA PHE A 175 -6.92 -7.13 4.60
C PHE A 175 -6.30 -7.08 6.00
N SER A 176 -5.07 -6.56 6.11
CA SER A 176 -4.36 -6.42 7.40
C SER A 176 -5.04 -5.42 8.34
N LYS A 177 -5.63 -4.35 7.78
CA LYS A 177 -6.31 -3.32 8.58
C LYS A 177 -7.61 -3.87 9.15
N MET A 178 -8.38 -4.59 8.33
CA MET A 178 -9.66 -5.17 8.72
C MET A 178 -9.52 -6.24 9.80
N LEU A 179 -8.48 -7.08 9.72
CA LEU A 179 -8.30 -8.17 10.70
C LEU A 179 -7.55 -7.76 11.98
N GLY A 180 -6.65 -6.79 11.93
CA GLY A 180 -5.72 -6.53 13.04
C GLY A 180 -5.38 -5.07 13.28
N ASN A 181 -6.17 -4.13 12.73
CA ASN A 181 -5.98 -2.68 12.83
C ASN A 181 -4.64 -2.14 12.26
N ARG A 182 -3.84 -2.99 11.61
CA ARG A 182 -2.51 -2.66 11.06
C ARG A 182 -2.58 -2.43 9.55
N SER A 183 -2.22 -1.23 9.08
CA SER A 183 -2.36 -0.88 7.66
C SER A 183 -1.14 -1.32 6.84
N GLY A 184 -1.37 -2.23 5.89
CA GLY A 184 -0.35 -2.61 4.91
C GLY A 184 0.05 -1.47 3.98
N ASN A 185 -0.89 -0.57 3.67
CA ASN A 185 -0.65 0.62 2.84
C ASN A 185 0.17 1.70 3.56
N ARG A 186 0.36 1.57 4.88
CA ARG A 186 1.27 2.39 5.69
C ARG A 186 2.52 1.61 6.15
N GLY A 187 2.85 0.51 5.46
CA GLY A 187 4.07 -0.25 5.72
C GLY A 187 4.03 -1.16 6.94
N ASP A 188 2.89 -1.30 7.62
CA ASP A 188 2.75 -2.09 8.84
C ASP A 188 1.94 -3.39 8.64
N CYS A 189 2.01 -3.99 7.45
CA CYS A 189 1.26 -5.22 7.14
C CYS A 189 1.59 -6.36 8.13
N ALA A 190 0.56 -6.93 8.76
CA ALA A 190 0.61 -8.13 9.59
C ALA A 190 0.64 -9.44 8.76
N GLN A 191 0.51 -9.32 7.44
CA GLN A 191 0.54 -10.41 6.46
C GLN A 191 -0.54 -11.49 6.69
N PRO A 192 -1.82 -11.12 6.87
CA PRO A 192 -2.90 -12.08 7.13
C PRO A 192 -3.13 -13.08 5.99
N CYS A 193 -2.74 -12.74 4.76
CA CYS A 193 -2.72 -13.68 3.64
C CYS A 193 -1.80 -14.89 3.86
N ARG A 194 -0.93 -14.87 4.87
CA ARG A 194 -0.03 -15.97 5.23
C ARG A 194 -0.51 -16.74 6.47
N TRP A 195 -1.66 -16.38 7.04
CA TRP A 195 -2.20 -17.08 8.20
C TRP A 195 -2.86 -18.39 7.78
N SER A 196 -2.91 -19.33 8.72
CA SER A 196 -3.71 -20.54 8.60
C SER A 196 -5.18 -20.23 8.92
N PHE A 197 -6.10 -20.80 8.15
CA PHE A 197 -7.54 -20.67 8.32
C PHE A 197 -8.15 -22.07 8.52
N ARG A 198 -9.25 -22.17 9.28
CA ARG A 198 -10.00 -23.42 9.44
C ARG A 198 -11.13 -23.47 8.42
N ASP A 199 -11.08 -24.43 7.51
CA ASP A 199 -12.20 -24.79 6.65
C ASP A 199 -13.24 -25.54 7.49
N ILE A 200 -14.41 -24.91 7.68
CA ILE A 200 -15.51 -25.45 8.47
C ILE A 200 -16.15 -26.65 7.76
N THR A 201 -16.14 -26.68 6.42
CA THR A 201 -16.82 -27.71 5.63
C THR A 201 -16.10 -29.05 5.71
N ASN A 202 -14.78 -29.03 5.58
CA ASN A 202 -13.94 -30.23 5.57
C ASN A 202 -13.19 -30.45 6.89
N ASN A 203 -13.38 -29.55 7.88
CA ASN A 203 -12.67 -29.53 9.15
C ASN A 203 -11.14 -29.61 9.02
N LYS A 204 -10.57 -28.88 8.05
CA LYS A 204 -9.14 -28.87 7.74
C LYS A 204 -8.53 -27.49 7.90
N THR A 205 -7.25 -27.45 8.30
CA THR A 205 -6.46 -26.22 8.25
C THR A 205 -5.99 -25.98 6.82
N ILE A 206 -6.24 -24.79 6.29
CA ILE A 206 -5.90 -24.39 4.92
C ILE A 206 -5.19 -23.03 4.89
N ARG A 207 -4.51 -22.72 3.79
CA ARG A 207 -3.80 -21.44 3.56
C ARG A 207 -4.17 -20.83 2.21
N PRO A 208 -5.43 -20.41 2.00
CA PRO A 208 -5.97 -20.09 0.68
C PRO A 208 -5.33 -18.87 0.00
N PHE A 209 -4.60 -18.04 0.74
CA PHE A 209 -4.01 -16.80 0.24
C PHE A 209 -2.47 -16.82 0.27
N PHE A 210 -1.87 -17.95 0.61
CA PHE A 210 -0.44 -18.02 0.92
C PHE A 210 0.39 -18.21 -0.36
N MET A 211 0.68 -17.09 -1.03
CA MET A 211 1.43 -17.08 -2.28
C MET A 211 2.84 -17.65 -2.16
N LYS A 212 3.26 -18.39 -3.19
CA LYS A 212 4.66 -18.71 -3.51
C LYS A 212 5.49 -17.43 -3.66
N ASP A 213 6.79 -17.54 -3.41
CA ASP A 213 7.71 -16.44 -3.71
C ASP A 213 7.92 -16.30 -5.22
N LEU A 214 8.12 -15.08 -5.71
CA LEU A 214 8.45 -14.82 -7.10
C LEU A 214 9.90 -15.24 -7.37
N SER A 215 10.13 -15.88 -8.50
CA SER A 215 11.45 -16.03 -9.11
C SER A 215 11.36 -15.92 -10.62
N ALA A 216 11.92 -14.85 -11.18
CA ALA A 216 11.90 -14.57 -12.62
C ALA A 216 13.28 -14.78 -13.26
N ILE A 217 14.21 -15.48 -12.61
CA ILE A 217 15.59 -15.61 -13.10
C ILE A 217 15.65 -16.28 -14.47
N THR A 218 14.82 -17.30 -14.72
CA THR A 218 14.71 -17.94 -16.03
C THR A 218 13.98 -17.09 -17.08
N LEU A 219 13.34 -15.99 -16.68
CA LEU A 219 12.64 -15.05 -17.57
C LEU A 219 13.49 -13.83 -17.93
N LEU A 220 14.74 -13.74 -17.42
CA LEU A 220 15.64 -12.62 -17.71
C LEU A 220 15.83 -12.33 -19.22
N PRO A 221 15.98 -13.33 -20.12
CA PRO A 221 16.05 -13.07 -21.56
C PRO A 221 14.80 -12.39 -22.10
N VAL A 222 13.61 -12.84 -21.66
CA VAL A 222 12.32 -12.28 -22.09
C VAL A 222 12.14 -10.85 -21.58
N LEU A 223 12.44 -10.61 -20.30
CA LEU A 223 12.37 -9.27 -19.70
C LEU A 223 13.33 -8.28 -20.38
N LYS A 224 14.54 -8.75 -20.77
CA LYS A 224 15.49 -7.97 -21.57
C LYS A 224 14.91 -7.61 -22.93
N ASN A 225 14.31 -8.58 -23.63
CA ASN A 225 13.73 -8.36 -24.95
C ASN A 225 12.51 -7.43 -24.91
N ILE A 226 11.72 -7.46 -23.84
CA ILE A 226 10.66 -6.48 -23.59
C ILE A 226 11.25 -5.07 -23.36
N GLY A 227 12.52 -4.94 -22.96
CA GLY A 227 13.12 -3.63 -22.68
C GLY A 227 12.77 -3.10 -21.29
N ILE A 228 12.73 -3.99 -20.30
CA ILE A 228 12.63 -3.60 -18.88
C ILE A 228 13.91 -2.88 -18.45
N ASN A 229 13.76 -1.74 -17.78
CA ASN A 229 14.90 -0.90 -17.40
C ASN A 229 15.53 -1.37 -16.08
N SER A 230 14.72 -1.74 -15.09
CA SER A 230 15.20 -2.12 -13.75
C SER A 230 14.52 -3.39 -13.23
N LEU A 231 15.32 -4.29 -12.67
CA LEU A 231 14.91 -5.55 -12.09
C LEU A 231 14.98 -5.43 -10.57
N LYS A 232 13.82 -5.44 -9.91
CA LYS A 232 13.69 -5.18 -8.49
C LYS A 232 13.62 -6.48 -7.69
N ILE A 233 14.53 -6.66 -6.74
CA ILE A 233 14.47 -7.75 -5.76
C ILE A 233 13.67 -7.27 -4.53
N GLU A 234 12.64 -8.01 -4.11
CA GLU A 234 11.98 -7.73 -2.84
C GLU A 234 12.71 -8.38 -1.67
N GLY A 235 12.83 -7.65 -0.56
CA GLY A 235 13.52 -8.15 0.62
C GLY A 235 13.88 -7.12 1.68
N ARG A 236 13.22 -5.96 1.78
CA ARG A 236 13.59 -4.92 2.77
C ARG A 236 13.47 -5.33 4.26
N LEU A 237 12.91 -6.50 4.56
CA LEU A 237 12.91 -7.06 5.92
C LEU A 237 13.87 -8.25 6.08
N LYS A 238 14.52 -8.68 4.99
CA LYS A 238 15.42 -9.82 4.97
C LYS A 238 16.81 -9.42 5.48
N GLY A 239 17.55 -10.40 6.00
CA GLY A 239 18.90 -10.20 6.51
C GLY A 239 19.93 -10.04 5.40
N ILE A 240 21.14 -9.65 5.79
CA ILE A 240 22.30 -9.45 4.89
C ILE A 240 22.62 -10.68 4.04
N GLU A 241 22.45 -11.89 4.57
CA GLU A 241 22.71 -13.14 3.84
C GLU A 241 21.78 -13.31 2.64
N TYR A 242 20.48 -13.07 2.84
CA TYR A 242 19.49 -13.14 1.77
C TYR A 242 19.81 -12.11 0.69
N VAL A 243 20.11 -10.88 1.10
CA VAL A 243 20.48 -9.80 0.17
C VAL A 243 21.71 -10.19 -0.63
N TYR A 244 22.78 -10.63 0.03
CA TYR A 244 24.02 -11.05 -0.63
C TYR A 244 23.76 -12.16 -1.65
N LYS A 245 23.20 -13.29 -1.21
CA LYS A 245 23.05 -14.48 -2.05
C LYS A 245 22.13 -14.23 -3.24
N VAL A 246 20.97 -13.61 -3.02
CA VAL A 246 20.02 -13.33 -4.12
C VAL A 246 20.64 -12.34 -5.11
N VAL A 247 21.25 -11.26 -4.64
CA VAL A 247 21.86 -10.26 -5.53
C VAL A 247 23.02 -10.86 -6.33
N SER A 248 23.92 -11.61 -5.68
CA SER A 248 25.05 -12.25 -6.37
C SER A 248 24.58 -13.23 -7.46
N ILE A 249 23.57 -14.05 -7.18
CA ILE A 249 23.02 -14.99 -8.17
C ILE A 249 22.39 -14.24 -9.35
N TYR A 250 21.58 -13.21 -9.10
CA TYR A 250 21.01 -12.40 -10.18
C TYR A 250 22.09 -11.65 -10.96
N ARG A 251 23.13 -11.16 -10.29
CA ARG A 251 24.27 -10.48 -10.92
C ARG A 251 24.99 -11.43 -11.87
N GLU A 252 25.32 -12.63 -11.41
CA GLU A 252 25.98 -13.66 -12.21
C GLU A 252 25.13 -14.06 -13.42
N ALA A 253 23.82 -14.29 -13.22
CA ALA A 253 22.88 -14.58 -14.30
C ALA A 253 22.80 -13.44 -15.33
N LEU A 254 22.85 -12.18 -14.89
CA LEU A 254 22.84 -11.02 -15.79
C LEU A 254 24.16 -10.84 -16.53
N ASP A 255 25.30 -11.08 -15.89
CA ASP A 255 26.63 -10.99 -16.51
C ASP A 255 26.86 -12.08 -17.55
N THR A 256 26.30 -13.27 -17.31
CA THR A 256 26.36 -14.41 -18.23
C THR A 256 25.23 -14.42 -19.26
N LEU A 257 24.30 -13.46 -19.21
CA LEU A 257 23.10 -13.46 -20.06
C LEU A 257 23.37 -13.50 -21.57
N HIS A 258 24.54 -13.00 -22.01
CA HIS A 258 24.98 -13.05 -23.41
C HIS A 258 25.40 -14.46 -23.87
N LYS A 259 25.67 -15.37 -22.94
CA LYS A 259 26.04 -16.78 -23.19
C LYS A 259 24.84 -17.72 -23.17
N ILE A 260 23.73 -17.28 -22.61
CA ILE A 260 22.50 -18.06 -22.47
C ILE A 260 21.86 -18.26 -23.84
N ARG A 261 21.66 -19.52 -24.22
CA ARG A 261 21.00 -19.91 -25.48
C ARG A 261 19.64 -20.54 -25.24
N ASP A 262 19.48 -21.21 -24.10
CA ASP A 262 18.25 -21.87 -23.70
C ASP A 262 17.90 -21.51 -22.25
N VAL A 263 16.62 -21.60 -21.89
CA VAL A 263 16.13 -21.45 -20.51
C VAL A 263 16.82 -22.42 -19.55
N LYS A 264 17.20 -23.62 -20.03
CA LYS A 264 17.92 -24.64 -19.24
C LYS A 264 19.25 -24.14 -18.68
N ASP A 265 19.92 -23.21 -19.37
CA ASP A 265 21.18 -22.62 -18.91
C ASP A 265 20.98 -21.80 -17.61
N LEU A 266 19.75 -21.38 -17.32
CA LEU A 266 19.38 -20.60 -16.14
C LEU A 266 18.77 -21.44 -15.00
N GLU A 267 18.52 -22.73 -15.22
CA GLU A 267 17.88 -23.60 -14.22
C GLU A 267 18.74 -23.82 -12.98
N HIS A 268 20.07 -23.82 -13.11
CA HIS A 268 20.95 -23.95 -11.95
C HIS A 268 20.79 -22.76 -11.00
N PHE A 269 20.65 -21.54 -11.51
CA PHE A 269 20.44 -20.36 -10.68
C PHE A 269 19.11 -20.41 -9.94
N GLU A 270 18.05 -20.94 -10.56
CA GLU A 270 16.77 -21.16 -9.88
C GLU A 270 16.93 -22.15 -8.71
N LYS A 271 17.70 -23.23 -8.89
CA LYS A 271 18.02 -24.18 -7.81
C LYS A 271 18.82 -23.51 -6.69
N ASP A 272 19.82 -22.69 -7.04
CA ASP A 272 20.62 -21.96 -6.06
C ASP A 272 19.77 -20.98 -5.25
N LEU A 273 18.83 -20.27 -5.88
CA LEU A 273 17.87 -19.39 -5.20
C LEU A 273 16.93 -20.15 -4.26
N GLN A 274 16.47 -21.34 -4.66
CA GLN A 274 15.63 -22.22 -3.81
C GLN A 274 16.41 -22.72 -2.59
N ASN A 275 17.72 -22.88 -2.70
CA ASN A 275 18.61 -23.31 -1.61
C ASN A 275 18.98 -22.17 -0.63
N ILE A 276 18.53 -20.94 -0.85
CA ILE A 276 18.74 -19.84 0.09
C ILE A 276 17.78 -19.99 1.28
N ALA A 277 18.30 -19.81 2.49
CA ALA A 277 17.48 -19.82 3.70
C ALA A 277 16.33 -18.83 3.58
N PHE A 278 15.16 -19.21 4.10
CA PHE A 278 13.96 -18.36 4.12
C PHE A 278 13.28 -18.09 2.78
N THR A 279 13.68 -18.75 1.70
CA THR A 279 12.92 -18.77 0.45
C THR A 279 11.79 -19.79 0.59
N ARG A 280 10.54 -19.38 0.33
CA ARG A 280 9.43 -20.33 0.21
C ARG A 280 9.54 -21.06 -1.12
N GLN A 281 8.63 -22.00 -1.39
CA GLN A 281 8.45 -22.49 -2.75
C GLN A 281 8.32 -21.29 -3.71
N THR A 282 9.12 -21.31 -4.78
CA THR A 282 9.12 -20.26 -5.80
C THR A 282 8.14 -20.58 -6.92
N GLY A 283 7.71 -19.53 -7.62
CA GLY A 283 6.92 -19.61 -8.84
C GLY A 283 7.12 -18.36 -9.69
N LYS A 284 6.56 -18.38 -10.90
CA LYS A 284 6.64 -17.26 -11.86
C LYS A 284 5.62 -16.15 -11.59
N GLY A 285 4.89 -16.22 -10.48
CA GLY A 285 3.82 -15.28 -10.15
C GLY A 285 2.78 -15.23 -11.26
N PHE A 286 2.51 -14.02 -11.75
CA PHE A 286 1.52 -13.76 -12.80
C PHE A 286 2.14 -13.63 -14.19
N PHE A 287 3.46 -13.80 -14.35
CA PHE A 287 4.13 -13.61 -15.64
C PHE A 287 3.59 -14.54 -16.74
N ASN A 288 3.10 -15.73 -16.36
CA ASN A 288 2.49 -16.70 -17.27
C ASN A 288 0.97 -16.47 -17.47
N GLY A 289 0.40 -15.37 -16.96
CA GLY A 289 -1.01 -15.04 -17.09
C GLY A 289 -1.83 -15.38 -15.84
N ILE A 290 -2.84 -16.23 -16.02
CA ILE A 290 -3.99 -16.37 -15.12
C ILE A 290 -3.57 -16.92 -13.76
N PHE A 291 -4.08 -16.29 -12.70
CA PHE A 291 -3.97 -16.79 -11.33
C PHE A 291 -4.56 -18.19 -11.19
N SER A 292 -3.79 -19.13 -10.64
CA SER A 292 -4.23 -20.49 -10.37
C SER A 292 -3.83 -20.96 -8.97
N GLN A 293 -4.36 -22.12 -8.56
CA GLN A 293 -3.95 -22.75 -7.30
C GLN A 293 -2.44 -23.06 -7.27
N GLU A 294 -1.77 -23.20 -8.42
CA GLU A 294 -0.33 -23.44 -8.49
C GLU A 294 0.49 -22.25 -7.97
N ASN A 295 -0.10 -21.06 -7.88
CA ASN A 295 0.54 -19.88 -7.30
C ASN A 295 0.50 -19.87 -5.77
N ILE A 296 -0.34 -20.71 -5.15
CA ILE A 296 -0.55 -20.79 -3.70
C ILE A 296 0.23 -21.98 -3.12
N ILE A 297 0.71 -21.82 -1.90
CA ILE A 297 1.24 -22.89 -1.05
C ILE A 297 0.07 -23.39 -0.20
N ASN A 298 -0.57 -24.47 -0.65
CA ASN A 298 -1.74 -25.06 0.03
C ASN A 298 -1.37 -26.20 1.00
N VAL A 299 -0.08 -26.46 1.17
CA VAL A 299 0.46 -27.46 2.12
C VAL A 299 1.06 -26.73 3.31
N GLU A 300 1.15 -27.41 4.46
CA GLU A 300 1.89 -26.92 5.62
C GLU A 300 3.39 -26.84 5.29
N GLN A 301 3.77 -25.71 4.72
CA GLN A 301 5.13 -25.23 4.73
C GLN A 301 5.11 -23.88 5.43
N ASP A 302 5.29 -23.89 6.75
CA ASP A 302 5.97 -22.75 7.33
C ASP A 302 7.34 -22.60 6.66
N SER A 303 7.88 -21.39 6.57
CA SER A 303 9.30 -21.22 6.27
C SER A 303 10.09 -21.88 7.42
N VAL A 304 10.38 -23.18 7.26
CA VAL A 304 10.97 -23.99 8.33
C VAL A 304 12.44 -23.63 8.53
N GLY A 305 13.09 -23.01 7.55
CA GLY A 305 14.53 -22.80 7.46
C GLY A 305 15.15 -23.74 6.43
N LEU A 306 16.46 -23.70 6.22
CA LEU A 306 17.15 -24.70 5.39
C LEU A 306 17.22 -26.01 6.14
N PHE A 307 16.77 -27.11 5.54
CA PHE A 307 16.90 -28.42 6.18
C PHE A 307 18.36 -28.69 6.49
N ALA A 308 18.68 -28.78 7.78
CA ALA A 308 20.04 -28.91 8.27
C ALA A 308 20.36 -30.37 8.59
N GLY A 309 19.36 -31.22 8.82
CA GLY A 309 19.50 -32.63 9.15
C GLY A 309 18.37 -33.13 10.04
N THR A 310 18.49 -34.36 10.52
CA THR A 310 17.52 -35.02 11.40
C THR A 310 18.22 -35.40 12.70
N ILE A 311 17.57 -35.19 13.85
CA ILE A 311 18.10 -35.60 15.16
C ILE A 311 18.26 -37.13 15.18
N SER A 312 19.52 -37.58 15.26
CA SER A 312 19.87 -38.99 15.41
C SER A 312 19.78 -39.45 16.87
N SER A 313 20.18 -38.59 17.82
CA SER A 313 20.08 -38.88 19.25
C SER A 313 19.99 -37.62 20.11
N ILE A 314 19.50 -37.78 21.33
CA ILE A 314 19.45 -36.74 22.36
C ILE A 314 20.08 -37.33 23.62
N TYR A 315 21.16 -36.73 24.10
CA TYR A 315 21.89 -37.19 25.28
C TYR A 315 22.38 -35.97 26.08
N GLU A 316 22.29 -36.01 27.41
CA GLU A 316 22.75 -34.92 28.31
C GLU A 316 22.35 -33.51 27.85
N LYS A 317 21.07 -33.31 27.51
CA LYS A 317 20.53 -32.03 27.00
C LYS A 317 21.29 -31.51 25.76
N THR A 318 21.76 -32.41 24.91
CA THR A 318 22.43 -32.11 23.65
C THR A 318 21.76 -32.91 22.55
N ILE A 319 21.42 -32.24 21.45
CA ILE A 319 20.91 -32.91 20.23
C ILE A 319 22.08 -33.23 19.33
N PHE A 320 22.09 -34.44 18.77
CA PHE A 320 23.11 -34.88 17.82
C PHE A 320 22.47 -35.16 16.47
N PHE A 321 23.17 -34.77 15.41
CA PHE A 321 22.73 -35.00 14.03
C PHE A 321 23.92 -34.85 13.07
N LYS A 322 23.80 -35.48 11.90
CA LYS A 322 24.68 -35.18 10.76
C LYS A 322 24.12 -33.96 10.05
N THR A 323 24.90 -32.90 9.97
CA THR A 323 24.47 -31.69 9.27
C THR A 323 24.74 -31.80 7.78
N ILE A 324 23.84 -31.28 6.94
CA ILE A 324 23.99 -31.25 5.48
C ILE A 324 24.25 -29.83 4.94
N ILE A 325 24.34 -28.85 5.84
CA ILE A 325 24.69 -27.46 5.54
C ILE A 325 25.64 -26.95 6.64
N PRO A 326 26.43 -25.90 6.39
CA PRO A 326 27.27 -25.31 7.43
C PRO A 326 26.45 -24.73 8.59
N ILE A 327 26.91 -24.92 9.83
CA ILE A 327 26.31 -24.38 11.06
C ILE A 327 27.36 -23.62 11.87
N ASN A 328 27.04 -22.41 12.31
CA ASN A 328 27.91 -21.51 13.07
C ASN A 328 27.38 -21.22 14.48
N ILE A 329 28.28 -20.95 15.43
CA ILE A 329 27.86 -20.39 16.72
C ILE A 329 27.16 -19.04 16.50
N GLY A 330 25.98 -18.92 17.10
CA GLY A 330 25.09 -17.78 16.99
C GLY A 330 23.98 -17.95 15.97
N ASP A 331 23.98 -19.06 15.21
CA ASP A 331 22.88 -19.42 14.34
C ASP A 331 21.61 -19.72 15.13
N GLY A 332 20.45 -19.66 14.46
CA GLY A 332 19.17 -20.14 14.98
C GLY A 332 18.73 -21.40 14.25
N LEU A 333 18.44 -22.46 14.99
CA LEU A 333 17.81 -23.67 14.50
C LEU A 333 16.32 -23.67 14.85
N ARG A 334 15.50 -24.21 13.96
CA ARG A 334 14.12 -24.61 14.22
C ARG A 334 14.06 -26.12 14.20
N ILE A 335 13.52 -26.71 15.25
CA ILE A 335 13.33 -28.14 15.40
C ILE A 335 11.84 -28.41 15.22
N LEU A 336 11.48 -29.29 14.30
CA LEU A 336 10.11 -29.67 14.01
C LEU A 336 9.93 -31.17 14.31
N ASN A 337 9.09 -31.47 15.30
CA ASN A 337 8.69 -32.84 15.61
C ASN A 337 7.69 -33.38 14.57
N SER A 338 7.40 -34.68 14.65
CA SER A 338 6.40 -35.35 13.80
C SER A 338 4.94 -34.96 14.09
N ASP A 339 4.67 -34.35 15.24
CA ASP A 339 3.35 -33.83 15.66
C ASP A 339 3.18 -32.34 15.35
N ASP A 340 4.03 -31.79 14.48
CA ASP A 340 4.13 -30.39 14.08
C ASP A 340 4.44 -29.39 15.20
N THR A 341 4.77 -29.87 16.40
CA THR A 341 5.31 -29.00 17.45
C THR A 341 6.69 -28.48 17.03
N SER A 342 6.91 -27.17 17.19
CA SER A 342 8.14 -26.52 16.73
C SER A 342 8.84 -25.70 17.80
N PHE A 343 10.17 -25.84 17.86
CA PHE A 343 11.04 -25.21 18.85
C PHE A 343 12.11 -24.35 18.17
N LYS A 344 12.49 -23.24 18.79
CA LYS A 344 13.60 -22.39 18.35
C LYS A 344 14.81 -22.59 19.26
N LEU A 345 15.95 -22.96 18.69
CA LEU A 345 17.19 -23.22 19.40
C LEU A 345 18.31 -22.32 18.87
N PRO A 346 18.77 -21.31 19.63
CA PRO A 346 19.99 -20.59 19.28
C PRO A 346 21.22 -21.49 19.52
N VAL A 347 22.08 -21.60 18.51
CA VAL A 347 23.33 -22.37 18.57
C VAL A 347 24.35 -21.62 19.42
N LYS A 348 24.47 -21.96 20.70
CA LYS A 348 25.44 -21.31 21.61
C LYS A 348 26.80 -22.00 21.62
N ALA A 349 26.84 -23.27 21.25
CA ALA A 349 28.05 -24.08 21.15
C ALA A 349 27.81 -25.21 20.16
N ILE A 350 28.89 -25.67 19.54
CA ILE A 350 28.89 -26.82 18.63
C ILE A 350 30.00 -27.76 19.12
N TYR A 351 29.69 -29.04 19.21
CA TYR A 351 30.64 -30.09 19.57
C TYR A 351 30.82 -31.04 18.39
N LYS A 352 32.06 -31.24 17.96
CA LYS A 352 32.46 -32.21 16.93
C LYS A 352 33.55 -33.09 17.53
N ASN A 353 33.35 -34.41 17.55
CA ASN A 353 34.28 -35.37 18.18
C ASN A 353 34.67 -34.97 19.62
N ASN A 354 33.68 -34.63 20.45
CA ASN A 354 33.84 -34.16 21.85
C ASN A 354 34.66 -32.87 22.04
N LYS A 355 35.04 -32.17 20.97
CA LYS A 355 35.70 -30.86 21.04
C LYS A 355 34.73 -29.74 20.67
N LYS A 356 34.78 -28.66 21.43
CA LYS A 356 34.01 -27.45 21.13
C LYS A 356 34.63 -26.74 19.92
N VAL A 357 33.82 -26.51 18.88
CA VAL A 357 34.23 -25.85 17.62
C VAL A 357 33.40 -24.59 17.40
N ARG A 358 33.89 -23.68 16.55
CA ARG A 358 33.19 -22.42 16.21
C ARG A 358 32.15 -22.60 15.10
N SER A 359 32.38 -23.58 14.22
CA SER A 359 31.57 -23.90 13.06
C SER A 359 31.61 -25.39 12.78
N ALA A 360 30.66 -25.88 11.98
CA ALA A 360 30.62 -27.22 11.44
C ALA A 360 30.26 -27.15 9.95
N ASP A 361 30.88 -28.00 9.14
CA ASP A 361 30.69 -28.04 7.69
C ASP A 361 29.64 -29.09 7.30
N SER A 362 29.15 -29.00 6.05
CA SER A 362 28.25 -30.02 5.51
C SER A 362 28.91 -31.41 5.56
N GLY A 363 28.18 -32.39 6.08
CA GLY A 363 28.65 -33.76 6.30
C GLY A 363 29.11 -34.05 7.74
N ASP A 364 29.30 -33.03 8.58
CA ASP A 364 29.78 -33.22 9.94
C ASP A 364 28.70 -33.81 10.87
N TYR A 365 29.12 -34.73 11.74
CA TYR A 365 28.30 -35.16 12.87
C TYR A 365 28.56 -34.29 14.09
N ILE A 366 27.54 -33.58 14.55
CA ILE A 366 27.69 -32.55 15.57
C ILE A 366 26.69 -32.70 16.71
N GLY A 367 27.10 -32.23 17.90
CA GLY A 367 26.26 -32.02 19.07
C GLY A 367 25.99 -30.54 19.30
N VAL A 368 24.72 -30.17 19.48
CA VAL A 368 24.30 -28.80 19.83
C VAL A 368 23.55 -28.84 21.17
N PRO A 369 24.02 -28.13 22.22
CA PRO A 369 23.33 -28.10 23.50
C PRO A 369 21.91 -27.53 23.37
N CYS A 370 20.95 -28.21 23.96
CA CYS A 370 19.52 -27.93 23.90
C CYS A 370 18.82 -28.28 25.22
N ASN A 371 18.43 -27.24 25.97
CA ASN A 371 17.71 -27.37 27.24
C ASN A 371 16.17 -27.41 27.08
N ILE A 372 15.68 -27.50 25.85
CA ILE A 372 14.24 -27.47 25.54
C ILE A 372 13.65 -28.87 25.77
N LYS A 373 12.58 -28.96 26.56
CA LYS A 373 11.83 -30.21 26.78
C LYS A 373 10.85 -30.45 25.63
N GLY A 374 10.54 -31.72 25.34
CA GLY A 374 9.54 -32.11 24.35
C GLY A 374 10.07 -32.32 22.93
N ILE A 375 11.38 -32.27 22.71
CA ILE A 375 11.98 -32.60 21.40
C ILE A 375 12.04 -34.12 21.24
N SER A 376 11.56 -34.61 20.10
CA SER A 376 11.56 -36.02 19.76
C SER A 376 12.82 -36.45 19.01
N LYS A 377 13.20 -37.73 19.16
CA LYS A 377 14.15 -38.38 18.25
C LYS A 377 13.54 -38.39 16.85
N ASN A 378 14.36 -38.19 15.81
CA ASN A 378 13.94 -38.02 14.41
C ASN A 378 13.25 -36.68 14.08
N ALA A 379 13.21 -35.72 15.00
CA ALA A 379 12.76 -34.38 14.66
C ALA A 379 13.66 -33.76 13.58
N LYS A 380 13.05 -33.03 12.64
CA LYS A 380 13.75 -32.35 11.55
C LYS A 380 14.33 -31.05 12.06
N ILE A 381 15.58 -30.77 11.72
CA ILE A 381 16.27 -29.54 12.07
C ILE A 381 16.37 -28.67 10.85
N TYR A 382 16.10 -27.39 11.04
CA TYR A 382 16.19 -26.39 10.00
C TYR A 382 16.95 -25.16 10.48
N LEU A 383 17.81 -24.61 9.64
CA LEU A 383 18.54 -23.37 9.90
C LEU A 383 17.65 -22.16 9.55
N VAL A 384 17.30 -21.38 10.57
CA VAL A 384 16.36 -20.25 10.52
C VAL A 384 16.98 -18.92 10.92
N ASN A 385 18.29 -18.82 11.10
CA ASN A 385 19.03 -17.57 11.26
C ASN A 385 20.50 -17.91 11.14
N HIS A 386 21.07 -17.89 9.96
CA HIS A 386 22.52 -18.07 9.81
C HIS A 386 23.21 -16.72 10.08
N ARG A 387 24.17 -16.67 11.00
CA ARG A 387 25.04 -15.50 11.19
C ARG A 387 26.03 -15.47 10.05
N PHE A 388 25.57 -14.94 8.92
CA PHE A 388 26.44 -14.60 7.81
C PHE A 388 27.38 -13.49 8.25
N HIS A 389 28.64 -13.84 8.49
CA HIS A 389 29.69 -12.87 8.76
C HIS A 389 30.14 -12.26 7.43
N TYR A 390 29.69 -11.04 7.20
CA TYR A 390 30.09 -10.24 6.05
C TYR A 390 30.83 -9.01 6.55
N LYS A 391 31.99 -8.74 5.93
CA LYS A 391 32.78 -7.55 6.16
C LYS A 391 32.92 -6.86 4.81
N SER A 392 32.24 -5.73 4.66
CA SER A 392 32.36 -4.94 3.43
C SER A 392 33.77 -4.37 3.31
N ASN A 393 34.25 -4.30 2.06
CA ASN A 393 35.46 -3.54 1.74
C ASN A 393 35.18 -2.04 1.60
N ILE A 394 33.90 -1.66 1.50
CA ILE A 394 33.47 -0.27 1.42
C ILE A 394 33.57 0.36 2.82
N LYS A 395 34.37 1.43 2.94
CA LYS A 395 34.53 2.17 4.19
C LYS A 395 33.37 3.15 4.38
N ILE A 396 32.71 3.07 5.53
CA ILE A 396 31.71 4.05 5.95
C ILE A 396 32.43 5.34 6.38
N PRO A 397 32.02 6.52 5.89
CA PRO A 397 32.58 7.80 6.34
C PRO A 397 32.36 8.00 7.85
N THR A 398 33.41 8.41 8.56
CA THR A 398 33.36 8.70 10.00
C THR A 398 32.80 10.08 10.31
N LYS A 399 32.99 11.04 9.40
CA LYS A 399 32.42 12.39 9.46
C LYS A 399 31.62 12.67 8.20
N ILE A 400 30.45 13.27 8.35
CA ILE A 400 29.60 13.70 7.24
C ILE A 400 29.01 15.07 7.56
N TYR A 401 28.93 15.94 6.56
CA TYR A 401 28.25 17.23 6.71
C TYR A 401 26.75 17.03 6.51
N ILE A 402 25.95 17.54 7.44
CA ILE A 402 24.49 17.55 7.36
C ILE A 402 24.05 19.02 7.31
N PRO A 403 23.52 19.49 6.17
CA PRO A 403 22.95 20.83 6.04
C PRO A 403 21.83 21.08 7.06
N ASP A 404 21.84 22.26 7.70
CA ASP A 404 20.71 22.75 8.48
C ASP A 404 19.62 23.25 7.52
N VAL A 405 18.42 22.69 7.66
CA VAL A 405 17.25 22.99 6.81
C VAL A 405 16.15 23.75 7.56
N ARG A 406 16.34 24.06 8.85
CA ARG A 406 15.29 24.63 9.73
C ARG A 406 14.72 25.95 9.23
N GLU A 407 15.56 26.86 8.75
CA GLU A 407 15.12 28.16 8.25
C GLU A 407 14.20 28.01 7.03
N LYS A 408 14.55 27.09 6.12
CA LYS A 408 13.74 26.77 4.92
C LYS A 408 12.40 26.13 5.30
N ILE A 409 12.40 25.26 6.32
CA ILE A 409 11.19 24.63 6.85
C ILE A 409 10.21 25.70 7.36
N ASN A 410 10.67 26.60 8.22
CA ASN A 410 9.80 27.63 8.82
C ASN A 410 9.21 28.54 7.75
N SER A 411 10.04 29.04 6.83
CA SER A 411 9.58 29.88 5.71
C SER A 411 8.54 29.18 4.84
N PHE A 412 8.77 27.90 4.51
CA PHE A 412 7.84 27.15 3.69
C PHE A 412 6.54 26.82 4.44
N ILE A 413 6.61 26.41 5.70
CA ILE A 413 5.41 26.14 6.51
C ILE A 413 4.55 27.39 6.66
N GLU A 414 5.16 28.56 6.87
CA GLU A 414 4.39 29.81 6.90
C GLU A 414 3.73 30.12 5.56
N LYS A 415 4.44 29.94 4.45
CA LYS A 415 3.89 30.11 3.10
C LYS A 415 2.75 29.12 2.83
N TYR A 416 2.97 27.84 3.15
CA TYR A 416 1.99 26.76 3.00
C TYR A 416 0.74 27.06 3.82
N LYS A 417 0.91 27.45 5.10
CA LYS A 417 -0.20 27.90 5.95
C LYS A 417 -0.93 29.10 5.33
N LYS A 418 -0.24 30.14 4.89
CA LYS A 418 -0.89 31.32 4.27
C LYS A 418 -1.67 30.94 2.99
N GLN A 419 -1.14 30.04 2.18
CA GLN A 419 -1.71 29.68 0.87
C GLN A 419 -2.90 28.72 0.97
N TYR A 420 -2.88 27.76 1.91
CA TYR A 420 -3.95 26.76 2.07
C TYR A 420 -4.91 27.06 3.24
N VAL A 421 -4.45 27.69 4.34
CA VAL A 421 -5.33 28.06 5.47
C VAL A 421 -6.20 29.27 5.12
N SER A 422 -5.77 30.16 4.21
CA SER A 422 -6.63 31.29 3.77
C SER A 422 -7.90 30.83 3.05
N SER A 423 -7.85 29.70 2.33
CA SER A 423 -9.04 29.06 1.73
C SER A 423 -9.97 28.39 2.75
N TYR A 424 -9.46 28.01 3.93
CA TYR A 424 -10.25 27.34 4.98
C TYR A 424 -10.81 28.30 6.04
N ASN A 425 -10.11 29.39 6.34
CA ASN A 425 -10.49 30.31 7.42
C ASN A 425 -11.36 31.50 6.95
N ASN A 426 -11.38 31.81 5.65
CA ASN A 426 -12.27 32.83 5.08
C ASN A 426 -13.25 32.17 4.11
N PRO A 427 -14.32 31.57 4.64
CA PRO A 427 -15.32 31.02 3.76
C PRO A 427 -15.98 32.10 2.92
N VAL A 428 -16.12 31.85 1.62
CA VAL A 428 -16.94 32.69 0.76
C VAL A 428 -18.38 32.56 1.25
N LYS A 429 -18.88 33.59 1.93
CA LYS A 429 -20.29 33.69 2.32
C LYS A 429 -21.10 34.07 1.09
N ILE A 430 -21.92 33.15 0.60
CA ILE A 430 -22.87 33.44 -0.48
C ILE A 430 -24.26 33.53 0.15
N LYS A 431 -24.85 34.73 0.07
CA LYS A 431 -26.21 34.98 0.51
C LYS A 431 -27.16 34.65 -0.63
N LEU A 432 -28.00 33.64 -0.43
CA LEU A 432 -29.03 33.24 -1.38
C LEU A 432 -30.41 33.49 -0.77
N GLN A 433 -31.24 34.27 -1.46
CA GLN A 433 -32.62 34.52 -1.08
C GLN A 433 -33.52 33.96 -2.17
N PHE A 434 -34.34 32.98 -1.81
CA PHE A 434 -35.39 32.46 -2.68
C PHE A 434 -36.73 32.59 -1.97
N GLU A 435 -37.63 33.35 -2.57
CA GLU A 435 -39.06 33.26 -2.29
C GLU A 435 -39.58 31.89 -2.75
N PRO A 436 -40.26 31.13 -1.86
CA PRO A 436 -41.00 29.95 -2.23
C PRO A 436 -41.91 30.20 -3.42
N GLU A 437 -42.01 29.19 -4.30
CA GLU A 437 -43.01 29.12 -5.37
C GLU A 437 -42.86 30.24 -6.42
N LYS A 438 -41.74 30.97 -6.38
CA LYS A 438 -41.37 31.97 -7.37
C LYS A 438 -40.59 31.32 -8.50
N PHE A 439 -40.88 31.75 -9.72
CA PHE A 439 -40.11 31.40 -10.89
C PHE A 439 -38.90 32.32 -11.02
N TYR A 440 -37.75 31.73 -11.29
CA TYR A 440 -36.51 32.43 -11.54
C TYR A 440 -36.01 32.10 -12.93
N ASN A 441 -35.85 33.11 -13.78
CA ASN A 441 -35.23 32.93 -15.09
C ASN A 441 -33.73 33.22 -14.99
N PHE A 442 -32.92 32.26 -15.42
CA PHE A 442 -31.47 32.39 -15.47
C PHE A 442 -30.94 31.87 -16.79
N TYR A 443 -30.26 32.72 -17.55
CA TYR A 443 -29.72 32.39 -18.87
C TYR A 443 -30.75 31.74 -19.81
N GLY A 444 -32.00 32.23 -19.79
CA GLY A 444 -33.08 31.73 -20.63
C GLY A 444 -33.73 30.43 -20.12
N LYS A 445 -33.33 29.92 -18.96
CA LYS A 445 -33.91 28.74 -18.32
C LYS A 445 -34.73 29.10 -17.09
N ASN A 446 -35.89 28.48 -16.90
CA ASN A 446 -36.76 28.77 -15.77
C ASN A 446 -36.59 27.75 -14.65
N PHE A 447 -36.41 28.24 -13.44
CA PHE A 447 -36.29 27.43 -12.24
C PHE A 447 -37.38 27.82 -11.24
N VAL A 448 -37.79 26.89 -10.39
CA VAL A 448 -38.72 27.16 -9.30
C VAL A 448 -38.21 26.57 -7.99
N PHE A 449 -38.27 27.37 -6.93
CA PHE A 449 -37.94 26.90 -5.59
C PHE A 449 -39.22 26.40 -4.92
N VAL A 450 -39.26 25.12 -4.56
CA VAL A 450 -40.41 24.49 -3.93
C VAL A 450 -40.07 24.19 -2.48
N THR A 451 -40.94 24.65 -1.58
CA THR A 451 -40.81 24.29 -0.17
C THR A 451 -41.14 22.80 0.03
N PRO A 452 -40.51 22.13 1.00
CA PRO A 452 -40.83 20.74 1.34
C PRO A 452 -42.28 20.57 1.78
N ASP A 453 -42.90 21.63 2.27
CA ASP A 453 -44.29 21.66 2.69
C ASP A 453 -45.19 21.98 1.48
N VAL A 454 -46.00 21.00 1.08
CA VAL A 454 -47.02 21.13 0.04
C VAL A 454 -48.38 21.35 0.70
N TYR A 455 -48.93 22.57 0.59
CA TYR A 455 -50.27 22.88 1.08
C TYR A 455 -51.34 22.33 0.15
N GLU A 456 -52.42 21.78 0.70
CA GLU A 456 -53.56 21.26 -0.06
C GLU A 456 -54.18 22.35 -0.97
N SER A 457 -54.21 23.59 -0.49
CA SER A 457 -54.63 24.79 -1.24
C SER A 457 -53.74 25.14 -2.44
N LYS A 458 -52.57 24.49 -2.58
CA LYS A 458 -51.59 24.74 -3.65
C LYS A 458 -51.28 23.51 -4.49
N ILE A 459 -52.06 22.43 -4.33
CA ILE A 459 -51.91 21.21 -5.16
C ILE A 459 -51.97 21.53 -6.66
N ASP A 460 -52.84 22.43 -7.07
CA ASP A 460 -52.95 22.82 -8.49
C ASP A 460 -51.73 23.61 -8.97
N PHE A 461 -51.09 24.41 -8.11
CA PHE A 461 -49.82 25.08 -8.43
C PHE A 461 -48.69 24.06 -8.67
N TYR A 462 -48.56 23.07 -7.78
CA TYR A 462 -47.56 22.00 -7.93
C TYR A 462 -47.85 21.05 -9.09
N ARG A 463 -49.13 20.76 -9.37
CA ARG A 463 -49.56 20.02 -10.55
C ARG A 463 -49.20 20.77 -11.83
N ASN A 464 -49.45 22.08 -11.87
CA ASN A 464 -49.09 22.95 -12.99
C ASN A 464 -47.56 23.01 -13.18
N ILE A 465 -46.75 23.06 -12.11
CA ILE A 465 -45.28 22.91 -12.21
C ILE A 465 -44.90 21.58 -12.86
N SER A 466 -45.52 20.47 -12.45
CA SER A 466 -45.20 19.14 -12.99
C SER A 466 -45.61 18.96 -14.45
N GLU A 467 -46.59 19.73 -14.91
CA GLU A 467 -47.14 19.68 -16.27
C GLU A 467 -46.51 20.74 -17.20
N ASN A 468 -45.86 21.77 -16.65
CA ASN A 468 -45.32 22.88 -17.42
C ASN A 468 -43.93 22.57 -18.02
N GLN A 469 -43.91 22.33 -19.33
CA GLN A 469 -42.69 22.00 -20.09
C GLN A 469 -41.65 23.13 -20.18
N ARG A 470 -41.95 24.34 -19.66
CA ARG A 470 -41.01 25.49 -19.66
C ARG A 470 -40.16 25.58 -18.40
N ILE A 471 -40.25 24.62 -17.47
CA ILE A 471 -39.46 24.59 -16.23
C ILE A 471 -38.25 23.67 -16.44
N ASP A 472 -37.05 24.25 -16.39
CA ASP A 472 -35.78 23.56 -16.60
C ASP A 472 -35.25 22.89 -15.33
N GLY A 473 -35.73 23.26 -14.14
CA GLY A 473 -35.28 22.67 -12.87
C GLY A 473 -36.06 23.11 -11.63
N VAL A 474 -36.12 22.21 -10.65
CA VAL A 474 -36.80 22.43 -9.35
C VAL A 474 -35.80 22.28 -8.21
N PHE A 475 -35.82 23.19 -7.24
CA PHE A 475 -35.07 23.09 -5.99
C PHE A 475 -36.02 22.68 -4.85
N ILE A 476 -35.60 21.72 -4.02
CA ILE A 476 -36.37 21.26 -2.85
C ILE A 476 -35.43 21.25 -1.64
N SER A 477 -35.81 21.91 -0.53
CA SER A 477 -35.12 21.78 0.76
C SER A 477 -35.68 20.59 1.57
N HIS A 478 -34.88 19.98 2.44
CA HIS A 478 -35.31 18.81 3.21
C HIS A 478 -36.33 19.17 4.31
N PRO A 479 -37.45 18.44 4.48
CA PRO A 479 -38.51 18.79 5.44
C PRO A 479 -38.06 18.79 6.92
N SER A 480 -37.15 17.90 7.32
CA SER A 480 -36.68 17.84 8.72
C SER A 480 -35.73 18.97 9.11
N GLU A 481 -35.16 19.68 8.12
CA GLU A 481 -34.28 20.81 8.37
C GLU A 481 -35.11 22.11 8.52
N ALA A 482 -36.24 22.23 7.81
CA ALA A 482 -37.13 23.39 7.84
C ALA A 482 -37.72 23.73 9.23
N GLN A 483 -37.85 22.76 10.13
CA GLN A 483 -38.35 23.01 11.50
C GLN A 483 -37.35 23.77 12.39
N ILE A 484 -36.05 23.75 12.07
CA ILE A 484 -34.99 24.33 12.92
C ILE A 484 -34.82 25.85 12.65
N PHE A 485 -35.39 26.39 11.57
CA PHE A 485 -34.94 27.64 10.95
C PHE A 485 -35.85 28.87 11.15
N GLN A 486 -36.55 28.97 12.28
CA GLN A 486 -37.29 30.19 12.61
C GLN A 486 -36.32 31.32 13.00
N LYS A 487 -36.14 32.29 12.08
CA LYS A 487 -35.59 33.64 12.33
C LYS A 487 -34.18 33.74 12.95
N LYS A 488 -33.25 32.84 12.60
CA LYS A 488 -31.82 32.98 12.96
C LYS A 488 -30.94 32.81 11.73
N GLU A 489 -29.86 33.60 11.63
CA GLU A 489 -28.77 33.32 10.70
C GLU A 489 -28.18 31.93 11.02
N VAL A 490 -28.08 31.06 10.01
CA VAL A 490 -27.60 29.69 10.20
C VAL A 490 -26.27 29.50 9.48
N TYR A 491 -25.32 28.92 10.19
CA TYR A 491 -23.99 28.59 9.72
C TYR A 491 -23.89 27.06 9.64
N GLY A 492 -23.83 26.45 8.45
CA GLY A 492 -23.72 24.99 8.30
C GLY A 492 -23.67 24.44 6.87
N SER A 493 -23.55 23.11 6.74
CA SER A 493 -23.64 22.34 5.49
C SER A 493 -25.04 21.71 5.41
N PHE A 494 -25.79 21.94 4.32
CA PHE A 494 -27.18 21.50 4.17
C PHE A 494 -27.41 20.71 2.88
N TYR A 495 -28.45 19.87 2.86
CA TYR A 495 -28.83 19.09 1.69
C TYR A 495 -29.72 19.91 0.76
N LEU A 496 -29.20 20.20 -0.43
CA LEU A 496 -30.00 20.70 -1.55
C LEU A 496 -30.16 19.59 -2.59
N TYR A 497 -31.39 19.16 -2.81
CA TYR A 497 -31.67 18.14 -3.83
C TYR A 497 -31.69 18.79 -5.21
N VAL A 498 -30.66 18.50 -5.99
CA VAL A 498 -30.55 18.93 -7.39
C VAL A 498 -31.30 17.92 -8.25
N THR A 499 -32.43 18.34 -8.81
CA THR A 499 -33.35 17.44 -9.54
C THR A 499 -32.88 17.07 -10.94
N ASN A 500 -31.96 17.84 -11.55
CA ASN A 500 -31.39 17.54 -12.87
C ASN A 500 -30.07 18.32 -13.16
N LYS A 501 -29.46 18.07 -14.33
CA LYS A 501 -28.21 18.72 -14.75
C LYS A 501 -28.30 20.25 -14.88
N SER A 502 -29.44 20.80 -15.30
CA SER A 502 -29.64 22.25 -15.43
C SER A 502 -29.57 22.93 -14.06
N THR A 503 -30.19 22.31 -13.05
CA THR A 503 -30.13 22.71 -11.64
C THR A 503 -28.70 22.70 -11.09
N GLY A 504 -27.86 21.75 -11.55
CA GLY A 504 -26.42 21.71 -11.23
C GLY A 504 -25.61 22.84 -11.87
N TYR A 505 -25.90 23.20 -13.12
CA TYR A 505 -25.26 24.34 -13.79
C TYR A 505 -25.63 25.69 -13.17
N PHE A 506 -26.87 25.82 -12.71
CA PHE A 506 -27.34 26.98 -11.97
C PHE A 506 -26.54 27.20 -10.67
N MET A 507 -26.31 26.13 -9.89
CA MET A 507 -25.49 26.25 -8.67
C MET A 507 -24.04 26.64 -8.98
N LYS A 508 -23.50 26.13 -10.09
CA LYS A 508 -22.18 26.50 -10.58
C LYS A 508 -22.07 27.99 -10.94
N SER A 509 -23.15 28.64 -11.41
CA SER A 509 -23.13 30.09 -11.72
C SER A 509 -23.01 30.99 -10.48
N PHE A 510 -23.32 30.48 -9.29
CA PHE A 510 -23.01 31.14 -8.02
C PHE A 510 -21.64 30.75 -7.46
N ASN A 511 -20.75 30.17 -8.28
CA ASN A 511 -19.42 29.73 -7.85
C ASN A 511 -19.45 28.64 -6.76
N ILE A 512 -20.56 27.89 -6.63
CA ILE A 512 -20.70 26.72 -5.76
C ILE A 512 -20.15 25.51 -6.52
N LYS A 513 -18.99 24.99 -6.08
CA LYS A 513 -18.17 24.04 -6.86
C LYS A 513 -18.26 22.57 -6.43
N ALA A 514 -18.92 22.24 -5.31
CA ALA A 514 -19.01 20.87 -4.79
C ALA A 514 -20.32 20.59 -4.04
N PHE A 515 -20.74 19.31 -4.05
CA PHE A 515 -21.84 18.74 -3.27
C PHE A 515 -21.29 17.59 -2.41
N SER A 516 -21.85 17.37 -1.22
CA SER A 516 -21.52 16.24 -0.33
C SER A 516 -22.79 15.47 0.06
N LEU A 517 -22.65 14.15 0.23
CA LEU A 517 -23.63 13.23 0.81
C LEU A 517 -23.12 12.80 2.20
N SER A 518 -23.87 13.05 3.27
CA SER A 518 -23.62 12.43 4.59
C SER A 518 -24.93 12.18 5.35
N PRO A 519 -25.42 10.93 5.44
CA PRO A 519 -26.80 10.66 5.83
C PRO A 519 -27.24 11.14 7.22
N ASP A 520 -26.34 11.36 8.18
CA ASP A 520 -26.73 11.67 9.56
C ASP A 520 -25.67 12.54 10.24
N LEU A 521 -26.03 13.77 10.66
CA LEU A 521 -25.14 14.60 11.49
C LEU A 521 -25.92 15.33 12.58
N ASP A 522 -25.58 14.99 13.81
CA ASP A 522 -25.90 15.68 15.05
C ASP A 522 -24.79 16.67 15.46
N ASN A 523 -25.08 17.54 16.45
CA ASN A 523 -24.21 18.66 16.85
C ASN A 523 -22.78 18.27 17.26
N ALA A 524 -22.54 17.01 17.67
CA ALA A 524 -21.20 16.53 18.05
C ALA A 524 -20.26 16.34 16.84
N ASN A 525 -20.80 16.18 15.64
CA ASN A 525 -20.01 15.95 14.42
C ASN A 525 -19.80 17.21 13.57
N PHE A 526 -20.48 18.31 13.89
CA PHE A 526 -20.32 19.62 13.24
C PHE A 526 -18.89 20.19 13.38
N SER A 527 -18.30 20.05 14.56
CA SER A 527 -16.93 20.51 14.85
C SER A 527 -15.86 19.81 14.00
N LYS A 528 -16.15 18.60 13.50
CA LYS A 528 -15.23 17.77 12.72
C LYS A 528 -15.20 18.13 11.24
N ILE A 529 -16.26 18.76 10.71
CA ILE A 529 -16.40 19.03 9.27
C ILE A 529 -16.26 20.52 8.89
N LYS A 530 -16.21 21.44 9.86
CA LYS A 530 -16.03 22.89 9.62
C LYS A 530 -14.77 23.25 8.82
N HIS A 531 -13.80 22.33 8.76
CA HIS A 531 -12.54 22.47 8.06
C HIS A 531 -12.51 21.74 6.71
N ILE A 532 -13.63 21.20 6.21
CA ILE A 532 -13.65 20.34 5.01
C ILE A 532 -14.17 21.06 3.77
N SER A 533 -15.02 22.09 3.92
CA SER A 533 -15.56 22.86 2.79
C SER A 533 -15.14 24.34 2.86
N PRO A 534 -14.54 24.90 1.80
CA PRO A 534 -14.17 26.32 1.72
C PRO A 534 -15.35 27.27 1.43
N LEU A 535 -16.56 26.75 1.22
CA LEU A 535 -17.75 27.53 0.85
C LEU A 535 -18.84 27.43 1.93
N TRP A 536 -19.37 28.58 2.36
CA TRP A 536 -20.49 28.65 3.31
C TRP A 536 -21.67 29.32 2.62
N ILE A 537 -22.78 28.59 2.52
CA ILE A 537 -24.02 29.11 1.93
C ILE A 537 -24.90 29.60 3.08
N VAL A 538 -25.24 30.88 3.07
CA VAL A 538 -26.11 31.51 4.06
C VAL A 538 -27.46 31.77 3.41
N TRP A 539 -28.52 31.24 4.02
CA TRP A 539 -29.90 31.41 3.55
C TRP A 539 -30.62 32.46 4.41
N GLU A 540 -31.37 33.35 3.76
CA GLU A 540 -32.28 34.27 4.46
C GLU A 540 -33.71 34.07 3.96
N ASN A 541 -34.66 34.08 4.91
CA ASN A 541 -36.12 33.98 4.72
C ASN A 541 -36.67 32.62 4.23
N LEU A 542 -36.82 31.66 5.16
CA LEU A 542 -37.71 30.51 4.99
C LEU A 542 -38.89 30.61 5.98
N PRO A 543 -40.16 30.68 5.52
CA PRO A 543 -41.31 30.65 6.42
C PRO A 543 -41.55 29.24 7.03
N LEU A 544 -42.18 29.17 8.22
CA LEU A 544 -42.33 27.95 9.06
C LEU A 544 -43.80 27.50 9.31
N TRP A 545 -44.00 26.16 9.38
CA TRP A 545 -45.04 25.31 10.07
C TRP A 545 -46.50 25.34 9.54
N ILE A 546 -47.35 24.27 9.45
CA ILE A 546 -47.73 23.11 10.33
C ILE A 546 -48.29 21.88 9.53
N THR A 547 -47.95 20.65 10.00
CA THR A 547 -48.52 19.26 9.92
C THR A 547 -48.95 18.51 8.64
N ARG A 548 -48.36 17.29 8.50
CA ARG A 548 -48.85 16.00 7.94
C ARG A 548 -49.80 16.05 6.73
N VAL A 549 -49.28 15.64 5.56
CA VAL A 549 -50.06 14.82 4.61
C VAL A 549 -49.17 13.77 3.96
N GLN A 550 -49.53 12.50 4.16
CA GLN A 550 -48.99 11.34 3.44
C GLN A 550 -49.86 11.17 2.19
N ILE A 551 -49.31 11.30 0.98
CA ILE A 551 -50.05 10.97 -0.25
C ILE A 551 -49.31 9.87 -1.01
N GLY A 552 -49.62 8.62 -0.64
CA GLY A 552 -49.46 7.49 -1.53
C GLY A 552 -50.62 7.44 -2.50
N LYS A 553 -50.36 7.12 -3.77
CA LYS A 553 -51.29 7.19 -4.90
C LYS A 553 -52.56 6.32 -4.80
N ASN A 554 -52.76 5.54 -3.74
CA ASN A 554 -53.82 4.53 -3.59
C ASN A 554 -54.64 4.59 -2.29
N SER A 555 -54.60 5.68 -1.51
CA SER A 555 -55.28 5.72 -0.19
C SER A 555 -56.76 6.09 -0.21
N ILE A 556 -57.42 6.13 -1.37
CA ILE A 556 -58.87 6.27 -1.47
C ILE A 556 -59.39 4.94 -2.02
N ILE A 557 -59.82 4.03 -1.13
CA ILE A 557 -60.96 3.11 -1.29
C ILE A 557 -60.92 2.02 -0.19
N LYS A 558 -61.96 2.05 0.66
CA LYS A 558 -62.59 0.97 1.43
C LYS A 558 -61.95 0.46 2.74
N SER A 559 -62.59 0.89 3.84
CA SER A 559 -62.86 0.02 4.98
C SER A 559 -63.61 -1.24 4.53
N LEU A 560 -63.22 -2.41 5.06
CA LEU A 560 -64.08 -3.51 5.57
C LEU A 560 -63.35 -4.88 5.51
N ASN A 561 -63.33 -5.51 6.68
CA ASN A 561 -63.30 -6.95 6.96
C ASN A 561 -62.01 -7.75 6.79
N ASN A 562 -61.54 -8.24 7.95
CA ASN A 562 -60.89 -9.53 8.20
C ASN A 562 -60.18 -10.18 7.00
N LYS A 563 -58.85 -10.05 6.96
CA LYS A 563 -57.91 -11.13 6.60
C LYS A 563 -56.48 -10.69 6.90
N LYS A 564 -55.75 -11.51 7.68
CA LYS A 564 -54.29 -11.45 7.80
C LYS A 564 -53.69 -11.59 6.40
N ILE A 565 -52.90 -10.62 5.95
CA ILE A 565 -52.09 -10.75 4.74
C ILE A 565 -50.62 -10.61 5.14
N THR A 566 -49.92 -11.72 5.05
CA THR A 566 -48.46 -11.84 5.13
C THR A 566 -47.91 -11.77 3.71
N ILE A 567 -46.90 -10.93 3.43
CA ILE A 567 -46.15 -10.98 2.16
C ILE A 567 -44.64 -10.90 2.42
N LYS A 568 -43.93 -11.86 1.83
CA LYS A 568 -42.48 -12.12 1.82
C LYS A 568 -41.84 -11.61 0.51
N GLY A 569 -40.61 -11.06 0.60
CA GLY A 569 -39.50 -11.08 -0.40
C GLY A 569 -39.67 -10.24 -1.69
N TYR A 570 -38.65 -9.57 -2.25
CA TYR A 570 -37.23 -9.96 -2.38
C TYR A 570 -36.23 -8.76 -2.37
N PHE A 571 -34.99 -9.08 -1.96
CA PHE A 571 -33.75 -8.28 -1.84
C PHE A 571 -33.69 -7.33 -0.63
N GLY A 572 -32.86 -7.51 0.40
CA GLY A 572 -31.82 -8.50 0.67
C GLY A 572 -30.74 -7.89 1.55
N PHE A 573 -30.92 -7.92 2.87
CA PHE A 573 -29.93 -8.27 3.90
C PHE A 573 -30.66 -8.36 5.24
N LYS A 574 -30.65 -9.55 5.83
CA LYS A 574 -30.95 -9.82 7.24
C LYS A 574 -29.69 -10.49 7.79
N GLY A 575 -29.21 -9.94 8.90
CA GLY A 575 -28.04 -10.37 9.67
C GLY A 575 -27.92 -9.39 10.82
#